data_AF-A0A3R6ZZW6-F1
#
_entry.id   AF-A0A3R6ZZW6-F1
#
_cell.length_a   1.000
_cell.length_b   1.000
_cell.length_c   1.000
_cell.angle_alpha   90.00
_cell.angle_beta   90.00
_cell.angle_gamma   90.00
#
_symmetry.space_group_name_H-M   'P 1'
#
loop_
_entity.id
_entity.type
_entity.pdbx_description
1 polymer ?
#
loop_
_entity_poly.entity_id
_entity_poly.type
_entity_poly.pdbx_seq_one_letter_code
_entity_poly.pdbx_strand_id
1 'polypeptide(L)'
;MVKVLISLSVLAAAATAGSVTELPESVTKLIDYRTDPCDDFYQYACGAWYKDAVIPPDEHEIDTSFNKIHIQNQAVLRKIYSDNKPKLGEFYNSCLDTATLSSLGLTPLEDSFKAIRSANTTLDLLIVAG
;
A
#
# COMPACT_ATOMS: atom_id res chain seq x y z
N MET A 1 -28.97 54.57 -38.03
CA MET A 1 -29.09 54.12 -36.62
C MET A 1 -28.74 52.64 -36.59
N VAL A 2 -27.47 52.32 -36.30
CA VAL A 2 -26.96 50.93 -36.37
C VAL A 2 -27.24 50.27 -35.02
N LYS A 3 -28.11 49.25 -35.00
CA LYS A 3 -28.35 48.42 -33.82
C LYS A 3 -27.23 47.39 -33.72
N VAL A 4 -26.29 47.63 -32.82
CA VAL A 4 -25.26 46.66 -32.44
C VAL A 4 -25.91 45.65 -31.49
N LEU A 5 -26.12 44.42 -31.96
CA LEU A 5 -26.55 43.30 -31.14
C LEU A 5 -25.31 42.65 -30.52
N ILE A 6 -25.03 42.95 -29.26
CA ILE A 6 -24.00 42.26 -28.48
C ILE A 6 -24.59 40.92 -28.05
N SER A 7 -24.17 39.84 -28.72
CA SER A 7 -24.49 38.47 -28.33
C SER A 7 -23.73 38.11 -27.05
N LEU A 8 -24.41 38.24 -25.91
CA LEU A 8 -23.94 37.71 -24.64
C LEU A 8 -24.56 36.33 -24.42
N SER A 9 -23.86 35.28 -24.83
CA SER A 9 -24.21 33.91 -24.46
C SER A 9 -22.96 33.06 -24.31
N VAL A 10 -22.19 33.39 -23.27
CA VAL A 10 -21.30 32.43 -22.61
C VAL A 10 -21.93 32.18 -21.25
N LEU A 11 -22.62 31.05 -21.07
CA LEU A 11 -22.82 30.51 -19.72
C LEU A 11 -23.06 29.00 -19.73
N ALA A 12 -22.08 28.32 -19.12
CA ALA A 12 -22.17 27.07 -18.39
C ALA A 12 -22.62 25.80 -19.13
N ALA A 13 -21.65 25.13 -19.76
CA ALA A 13 -21.61 23.68 -19.66
C ALA A 13 -21.22 23.32 -18.21
N ALA A 14 -22.19 23.32 -17.30
CA ALA A 14 -22.02 22.66 -16.02
C ALA A 14 -21.82 21.16 -16.34
N ALA A 15 -20.61 20.67 -16.10
CA ALA A 15 -20.34 19.24 -16.17
C ALA A 15 -21.39 18.52 -15.32
N THR A 16 -22.13 17.60 -15.92
CA THR A 16 -22.97 16.64 -15.20
C THR A 16 -22.02 15.70 -14.46
N ALA A 17 -21.44 16.17 -13.35
CA ALA A 17 -21.04 15.27 -12.29
C ALA A 17 -22.33 14.63 -11.81
N GLY A 18 -22.59 13.38 -12.23
CA GLY A 18 -23.78 12.66 -11.80
C GLY A 18 -23.85 12.68 -10.28
N SER A 19 -24.98 13.12 -9.74
CA SER A 19 -25.25 13.06 -8.31
C SER A 19 -25.31 11.59 -7.91
N VAL A 20 -24.36 11.11 -7.11
CA VAL A 20 -24.47 9.79 -6.49
C VAL A 20 -25.61 9.87 -5.47
N THR A 21 -26.79 9.38 -5.82
CA THR A 21 -27.96 9.40 -4.94
C THR A 21 -27.94 8.28 -3.90
N GLU A 22 -27.19 7.21 -4.17
CA GLU A 22 -27.03 6.07 -3.28
C GLU A 22 -25.58 5.61 -3.25
N LEU A 23 -25.08 5.28 -2.06
CA LEU A 23 -23.75 4.72 -1.88
C LEU A 23 -23.73 3.26 -2.40
N PRO A 24 -22.63 2.82 -3.03
CA PRO A 24 -22.53 1.44 -3.49
C PRO A 24 -22.55 0.47 -2.29
N GLU A 25 -23.00 -0.76 -2.54
CA GLU A 25 -23.10 -1.81 -1.52
C GLU A 25 -21.76 -2.06 -0.79
N SER A 26 -20.64 -1.92 -1.49
CA SER A 26 -19.30 -2.06 -0.90
C SER A 26 -19.00 -1.02 0.17
N VAL A 27 -19.71 0.12 0.18
CA VAL A 27 -19.59 1.18 1.18
C VAL A 27 -20.66 1.02 2.24
N THR A 28 -21.92 0.79 1.87
CA THR A 28 -23.02 0.69 2.84
C THR A 28 -22.85 -0.45 3.84
N LYS A 29 -22.17 -1.54 3.45
CA LYS A 29 -21.81 -2.64 4.35
C LYS A 29 -20.82 -2.29 5.45
N LEU A 30 -20.09 -1.18 5.32
CA LEU A 30 -19.08 -0.75 6.30
C LEU A 30 -19.68 0.17 7.38
N ILE A 31 -20.83 0.78 7.08
CA ILE A 31 -21.43 1.85 7.88
C ILE A 31 -22.20 1.28 9.08
N ASP A 32 -21.94 1.82 10.26
CA ASP A 32 -22.77 1.65 11.45
C ASP A 32 -23.75 2.82 11.60
N TYR A 33 -24.96 2.66 11.04
CA TYR A 33 -26.03 3.66 11.06
C TYR A 33 -26.57 4.00 12.45
N ARG A 34 -26.10 3.35 13.53
CA ARG A 34 -26.50 3.66 14.91
C ARG A 34 -25.65 4.78 15.53
N THR A 35 -24.52 5.11 14.92
CA THR A 35 -23.61 6.16 15.40
C THR A 35 -23.92 7.48 14.73
N ASP A 36 -23.98 8.59 15.48
CA ASP A 36 -24.11 9.91 14.88
C ASP A 36 -22.78 10.29 14.18
N PRO A 37 -22.78 10.54 12.85
CA PRO A 37 -21.58 10.92 12.13
C PRO A 37 -20.96 12.25 12.60
N CYS A 38 -21.73 13.12 13.25
CA CYS A 38 -21.24 14.39 13.78
C CYS A 38 -20.45 14.23 15.09
N ASP A 39 -20.68 13.12 15.80
CA ASP A 39 -20.00 12.79 17.05
C ASP A 39 -18.76 11.92 16.82
N ASP A 40 -18.90 10.83 16.05
CA ASP A 40 -17.80 9.94 15.68
C ASP A 40 -17.97 9.42 14.25
N PHE A 41 -17.38 10.14 13.31
CA PHE A 41 -17.46 9.78 11.90
C PHE A 41 -16.73 8.47 11.57
N TYR A 42 -15.68 8.09 12.31
CA TYR A 42 -14.98 6.84 12.06
C TYR A 42 -15.87 5.66 12.42
N GLN A 43 -16.47 5.69 13.61
CA GLN A 43 -17.39 4.64 14.03
C GLN A 43 -18.64 4.61 13.15
N TYR A 44 -19.18 5.75 12.71
CA TYR A 44 -20.25 5.77 11.71
C TYR A 44 -19.83 5.11 10.39
N ALA A 45 -18.71 5.53 9.79
CA ALA A 45 -18.33 5.10 8.45
C ALA A 45 -17.79 3.66 8.38
N CYS A 46 -17.12 3.20 9.44
CA CYS A 46 -16.37 1.94 9.46
C CYS A 46 -16.86 0.97 10.55
N GLY A 47 -17.75 1.38 11.45
CA GLY A 47 -18.08 0.64 12.66
C GLY A 47 -18.63 -0.76 12.42
N ALA A 48 -19.38 -0.98 11.33
CA ALA A 48 -19.88 -2.30 10.99
C ALA A 48 -18.74 -3.24 10.56
N TRP A 49 -17.77 -2.73 9.80
CA TRP A 49 -16.57 -3.49 9.46
C TRP A 49 -15.68 -3.72 10.68
N TYR A 50 -15.46 -2.68 11.49
CA TYR A 50 -14.56 -2.73 12.66
C TYR A 50 -14.97 -3.80 13.66
N LYS A 51 -16.28 -4.02 13.83
CA LYS A 51 -16.83 -5.05 14.70
C LYS A 51 -16.41 -6.48 14.32
N ASP A 52 -16.28 -6.75 13.03
CA ASP A 52 -15.99 -8.08 12.49
C ASP A 52 -14.52 -8.24 12.05
N ALA A 53 -13.75 -7.15 12.06
CA ALA A 53 -12.35 -7.11 11.65
C ALA A 53 -11.48 -7.93 12.61
N VAL A 54 -10.74 -8.91 12.07
CA VAL A 54 -9.77 -9.73 12.81
C VAL A 54 -8.41 -9.57 12.17
N ILE A 55 -7.43 -9.08 12.93
CA ILE A 55 -6.04 -8.99 12.48
C ILE A 55 -5.47 -10.43 12.43
N PRO A 56 -5.02 -10.91 11.25
CA PRO A 56 -4.36 -12.21 11.13
C PRO A 56 -3.08 -12.31 11.99
N PRO A 57 -2.65 -13.52 12.41
CA PRO A 57 -1.46 -13.67 13.27
C PRO A 57 -0.14 -13.17 12.66
N ASP A 58 -0.05 -13.13 11.33
CA ASP A 58 1.10 -12.68 10.55
C ASP A 58 1.04 -11.19 10.17
N GLU A 59 -0.03 -10.49 10.58
CA GLU A 59 -0.24 -9.07 10.31
C GLU A 59 -0.30 -8.28 11.62
N HIS A 60 0.05 -7.00 11.56
CA HIS A 60 -0.01 -6.09 12.70
C HIS A 60 -1.23 -5.16 12.63
N GLU A 61 -1.78 -4.95 11.43
CA GLU A 61 -2.95 -4.13 11.16
C GLU A 61 -3.73 -4.64 9.95
N ILE A 62 -5.01 -4.31 9.91
CA ILE A 62 -5.85 -4.48 8.73
C ILE A 62 -6.69 -3.23 8.52
N ASP A 63 -7.03 -2.96 7.26
CA ASP A 63 -7.94 -1.90 6.86
C ASP A 63 -8.85 -2.35 5.71
N THR A 64 -9.74 -1.46 5.29
CA THR A 64 -10.64 -1.67 4.14
C THR A 64 -10.04 -1.21 2.80
N SER A 65 -8.87 -0.56 2.83
CA SER A 65 -8.24 0.11 1.69
C SER A 65 -6.87 -0.45 1.30
N PHE A 66 -5.81 -0.13 2.05
CA PHE A 66 -4.44 -0.42 1.66
C PHE A 66 -4.10 -1.90 1.80
N ASN A 67 -4.54 -2.57 2.88
CA ASN A 67 -4.32 -4.02 3.02
C ASN A 67 -5.00 -4.80 1.89
N LYS A 68 -6.22 -4.40 1.50
CA LYS A 68 -6.93 -5.04 0.39
C LYS A 68 -6.18 -4.89 -0.93
N ILE A 69 -5.70 -3.70 -1.23
CA ILE A 69 -4.90 -3.43 -2.43
C ILE A 69 -3.58 -4.20 -2.37
N HIS A 70 -2.92 -4.24 -1.21
CA HIS A 70 -1.69 -4.99 -0.99
C HIS A 70 -1.88 -6.47 -1.32
N ILE A 71 -2.90 -7.12 -0.75
CA ILE A 71 -3.20 -8.54 -1.00
C ILE A 71 -3.43 -8.81 -2.50
N GLN A 72 -4.19 -7.94 -3.18
CA GLN A 72 -4.43 -8.06 -4.62
C GLN A 72 -3.14 -7.91 -5.44
N ASN A 73 -2.30 -6.95 -5.09
CA ASN A 73 -1.00 -6.74 -5.73
C ASN A 73 -0.06 -7.93 -5.50
N GLN A 74 -0.03 -8.49 -4.28
CA GLN A 74 0.77 -9.67 -3.97
C GLN A 74 0.35 -10.88 -4.82
N ALA A 75 -0.95 -11.05 -5.11
CA ALA A 75 -1.41 -12.10 -6.02
C ALA A 75 -0.89 -11.89 -7.46
N VAL A 76 -0.88 -10.65 -7.93
CA VAL A 76 -0.31 -10.29 -9.25
C VAL A 76 1.20 -10.53 -9.27
N LEU A 77 1.92 -10.09 -8.24
CA LEU A 77 3.37 -10.27 -8.13
C LEU A 77 3.75 -11.76 -8.09
N ARG A 78 3.02 -12.60 -7.36
CA ARG A 78 3.22 -14.06 -7.38
C ARG A 78 3.12 -14.64 -8.78
N LYS A 79 2.19 -14.16 -9.60
CA LYS A 79 2.09 -14.55 -11.01
C LYS A 79 3.31 -14.10 -11.81
N ILE A 80 3.75 -12.85 -11.63
CA ILE A 80 4.95 -12.33 -12.30
C ILE A 80 6.20 -13.15 -11.93
N TYR A 81 6.36 -13.52 -10.66
CA TYR A 81 7.48 -14.35 -10.22
C TYR A 81 7.42 -15.76 -10.83
N SER A 82 6.22 -16.32 -11.02
CA SER A 82 6.05 -17.63 -11.67
C SER A 82 6.48 -17.65 -13.14
N ASP A 83 6.52 -16.50 -13.82
CA ASP A 83 7.03 -16.40 -15.20
C ASP A 83 8.56 -16.56 -15.28
N ASN A 84 9.26 -16.63 -14.14
CA ASN A 84 10.69 -16.94 -14.00
C ASN A 84 11.60 -16.17 -14.99
N LYS A 85 11.37 -14.86 -15.13
CA LYS A 85 12.17 -13.99 -16.00
C LYS A 85 13.64 -13.97 -15.53
N PRO A 86 14.64 -13.89 -16.44
CA PRO A 86 16.05 -13.85 -16.07
C PRO A 86 16.34 -12.75 -15.04
N LYS A 87 17.30 -13.01 -14.14
CA LYS A 87 17.63 -12.19 -12.94
C LYS A 87 16.52 -12.05 -11.91
N LEU A 88 15.27 -11.77 -12.30
CA LEU A 88 14.15 -11.65 -11.36
C LEU A 88 13.84 -13.01 -10.71
N GLY A 89 13.72 -14.06 -11.52
CA GLY A 89 13.50 -15.42 -11.05
C GLY A 89 14.68 -15.95 -10.24
N GLU A 90 15.91 -15.70 -10.69
CA GLU A 90 17.13 -16.06 -9.94
C GLU A 90 17.16 -15.40 -8.56
N PHE A 91 16.88 -14.09 -8.50
CA PHE A 91 16.84 -13.34 -7.24
C PHE A 91 15.69 -13.77 -6.33
N TYR A 92 14.49 -14.01 -6.89
CA TYR A 92 13.36 -14.48 -6.10
C TYR A 92 13.62 -15.88 -5.54
N ASN A 93 14.15 -16.79 -6.36
CA ASN A 93 14.43 -18.16 -5.94
C ASN A 93 15.61 -18.23 -4.96
N SER A 94 16.60 -17.33 -5.03
CA SER A 94 17.67 -17.28 -4.02
C SER A 94 17.16 -16.90 -2.63
N CYS A 95 16.07 -16.12 -2.54
CA CYS A 95 15.39 -15.84 -1.28
C CYS A 95 14.62 -17.06 -0.74
N LEU A 96 14.07 -17.90 -1.62
CA LEU A 96 13.28 -19.08 -1.24
C LEU A 96 14.12 -20.31 -0.90
N ASP A 97 15.39 -20.39 -1.34
CA ASP A 97 16.30 -21.50 -1.04
C ASP A 97 16.83 -21.46 0.40
N THR A 98 15.93 -21.71 1.33
CA THR A 98 16.22 -21.73 2.78
C THR A 98 17.24 -22.79 3.18
N ALA A 99 17.41 -23.87 2.40
CA ALA A 99 18.41 -24.90 2.66
C ALA A 99 19.83 -24.35 2.43
N THR A 100 20.06 -23.70 1.30
CA THR A 100 21.34 -23.02 1.02
C THR A 100 21.59 -21.89 2.03
N LEU A 101 20.58 -21.05 2.31
CA LEU A 101 20.71 -19.97 3.30
C LEU A 101 21.08 -20.50 4.69
N SER A 102 20.45 -21.59 5.14
CA SER A 102 20.75 -22.22 6.43
C SER A 102 22.16 -22.83 6.46
N SER A 103 22.59 -23.44 5.36
CA SER A 103 23.94 -24.02 5.25
C SER A 103 25.03 -22.96 5.24
N LEU A 104 24.79 -21.79 4.64
CA LEU A 104 25.76 -20.70 4.57
C LEU A 104 25.93 -19.98 5.92
N GLY A 105 24.85 -19.95 6.72
CA GLY A 105 24.85 -19.29 8.03
C GLY A 105 25.28 -17.82 7.91
N LEU A 106 26.25 -17.41 8.72
CA LEU A 106 26.77 -16.03 8.73
C LEU A 106 27.94 -15.79 7.78
N THR A 107 28.43 -16.82 7.07
CA THR A 107 29.60 -16.74 6.20
C THR A 107 29.51 -15.57 5.21
N PRO A 108 28.37 -15.30 4.53
CA PRO A 108 28.26 -14.19 3.58
C PRO A 108 28.41 -12.78 4.22
N LEU A 109 28.32 -12.67 5.54
CA LEU A 109 28.41 -11.40 6.28
C LEU A 109 29.78 -11.19 6.94
N GLU A 110 30.70 -12.16 6.86
CA GLU A 110 31.98 -12.12 7.59
C GLU A 110 32.83 -10.91 7.24
N ASP A 111 32.94 -10.56 5.95
CA ASP A 111 33.70 -9.40 5.51
C ASP A 111 33.08 -8.09 6.00
N SER A 112 31.75 -7.98 6.01
CA SER A 112 31.04 -6.83 6.58
C SER A 112 31.30 -6.71 8.08
N PHE A 113 31.21 -7.83 8.82
CA PHE A 113 31.52 -7.85 10.24
C PHE A 113 32.99 -7.50 10.52
N LYS A 114 33.91 -7.97 9.67
CA LYS A 114 35.34 -7.64 9.77
C LYS A 114 35.58 -6.16 9.52
N ALA A 115 34.95 -5.57 8.51
CA ALA A 115 35.05 -4.14 8.22
C ALA A 115 34.57 -3.30 9.41
N ILE A 116 33.39 -3.63 9.96
CA ILE A 116 32.83 -2.94 11.14
C ILE A 116 33.76 -3.07 12.34
N ARG A 117 34.27 -4.28 12.64
CA ARG A 117 35.16 -4.52 13.80
C ARG A 117 36.54 -3.88 13.63
N SER A 118 36.98 -3.63 12.41
CA SER A 118 38.30 -3.03 12.12
C SER A 118 38.26 -1.51 12.16
N ALA A 119 37.08 -0.88 12.23
CA ALA A 119 36.94 0.55 12.38
C ALA A 119 37.30 0.96 13.83
N ASN A 120 38.40 1.69 13.99
CA ASN A 120 38.92 2.07 15.32
C ASN A 120 38.60 3.52 15.70
N THR A 121 38.10 4.30 14.75
CA THR A 121 37.71 5.69 14.95
C THR A 121 36.29 5.94 14.45
N THR A 122 35.67 7.01 14.92
CA THR A 122 34.38 7.47 14.38
C THR A 122 34.45 7.72 12.89
N LEU A 123 35.60 8.21 12.39
CA LEU A 123 35.80 8.42 10.96
C LEU A 123 35.81 7.09 10.19
N ASP A 124 36.50 6.07 10.68
CA ASP A 124 36.51 4.74 10.06
C ASP A 124 35.10 4.13 10.01
N LEU A 125 34.32 4.32 11.07
CA LEU A 125 32.96 3.81 11.14
C LEU A 125 32.04 4.49 10.11
N LEU A 126 32.19 5.80 9.90
CA LEU A 126 31.45 6.53 8.86
C LEU A 126 31.82 6.04 7.46
N ILE A 127 33.09 5.71 7.22
CA ILE A 127 33.54 5.11 5.94
C ILE A 127 32.88 3.75 5.71
N VAL A 128 32.76 2.93 6.76
CA VAL A 128 32.09 1.62 6.68
C VAL A 128 30.57 1.77 6.48
N ALA A 129 29.95 2.79 7.08
CA ALA A 129 28.51 3.03 7.00
C ALA A 129 28.04 3.57 5.64
N GLY A 130 28.92 4.24 4.90
CA GLY A 130 28.60 4.93 3.64
C GLY A 130 28.24 6.39 3.84
#